data_AF-A0A1M6YMW0-F1
#
_entry.id   AF-A0A1M6YMW0-F1
#
_cell.length_a   1.000
_cell.length_b   1.000
_cell.length_c   1.000
_cell.angle_alpha   90.00
_cell.angle_beta   90.00
_cell.angle_gamma   90.00
#
_symmetry.space_group_name_H-M   'P 1'
#
loop_
_entity.id
_entity.type
_entity.pdbx_description
1 polymer ?
#
loop_
_entity_poly.entity_id
_entity_poly.type
_entity_poly.pdbx_seq_one_letter_code
_entity_poly.pdbx_strand_id
1 'polypeptide(L)'
;MKNKLLRTLFYVFAVAILFSCNSNKNSDILNYTTDATLGLSRVNLKTISDKIPVEKILKEKKDLKEEEKFFLQLVNKPKESGINIDKPLYFIVDQGKSTYDPDVKAFFWVDDKTKFQKSMSDLTKSKVTIDKKDYIYVDGKLSGSIKGDMAIVTTDKKYNPYAGYDYMNTPGIDTSSALNEKYFTDFWSRKGTSNSAIKDQVDQSLVGDKDVSGWVNLAAVASYASKGYIETLAVNKLIKDSGIGFDFNFDKGKSEMDTKTFFNADMKKIVEKYYNKNKINYDLVKNVELDNAKSFSIGFFSLDFMKYLIKEAGFEATINHYLSSTDKTLEDITSTFTGDYAFVDFKSSPADSMDYYRTKNAVVLEFNPKKKADLTSLLAGPLGQSKKYMITDNQVIFSEDNNVIYQFQNKKAGKNAKLDKKSGVTAYSWSDGKEYNTKEKPAVKIIDMVNETKEDGGNMVSKTVFTLDKKDENALYYLIMNG
;
A
#
# COMPACT_ATOMS: atom_id res chain seq x y z
N MET A 1 24.82 -17.32 7.59
CA MET A 1 23.40 -17.61 7.28
C MET A 1 22.53 -16.48 7.84
N LYS A 2 21.48 -16.04 7.14
CA LYS A 2 20.64 -14.90 7.57
C LYS A 2 19.57 -15.35 8.59
N ASN A 3 19.26 -14.50 9.57
CA ASN A 3 18.44 -14.83 10.74
C ASN A 3 17.02 -15.28 10.32
N LYS A 4 16.67 -16.56 10.56
CA LYS A 4 15.49 -17.22 9.97
C LYS A 4 14.18 -16.79 10.61
N LEU A 5 14.01 -16.94 11.94
CA LEU A 5 12.82 -16.53 12.71
C LEU A 5 12.28 -15.15 12.29
N LEU A 6 13.22 -14.24 12.09
CA LEU A 6 12.97 -12.86 11.73
C LEU A 6 12.51 -12.69 10.28
N ARG A 7 13.23 -13.30 9.32
CA ARG A 7 12.81 -13.30 7.91
C ARG A 7 11.42 -13.92 7.79
N THR A 8 11.20 -14.99 8.55
CA THR A 8 9.94 -15.68 8.81
C THR A 8 8.83 -14.75 9.29
N LEU A 9 8.99 -14.07 10.43
CA LEU A 9 8.02 -13.08 10.94
C LEU A 9 7.79 -11.95 9.91
N PHE A 10 8.85 -11.50 9.23
CA PHE A 10 8.74 -10.45 8.21
C PHE A 10 7.98 -10.89 6.97
N TYR A 11 8.23 -12.02 6.32
CA TYR A 11 7.54 -12.34 5.07
C TYR A 11 6.06 -12.70 5.28
N VAL A 12 5.73 -13.21 6.46
CA VAL A 12 4.36 -13.44 6.90
C VAL A 12 3.60 -12.12 7.09
N PHE A 13 4.24 -11.11 7.70
CA PHE A 13 3.58 -9.87 8.11
C PHE A 13 4.00 -8.62 7.31
N ALA A 14 4.89 -8.72 6.32
CA ALA A 14 5.21 -7.66 5.37
C ALA A 14 4.09 -7.46 4.35
N VAL A 15 3.21 -8.46 4.20
CA VAL A 15 1.90 -8.32 3.54
C VAL A 15 0.95 -7.44 4.40
N ALA A 16 1.23 -7.30 5.70
CA ALA A 16 0.44 -6.54 6.68
C ALA A 16 1.09 -5.20 7.12
N ILE A 17 2.18 -4.75 6.48
CA ILE A 17 2.80 -3.43 6.74
C ILE A 17 2.01 -2.29 6.05
N LEU A 18 0.97 -2.64 5.32
CA LEU A 18 -0.03 -1.73 4.80
C LEU A 18 -1.44 -2.27 5.19
N PHE A 19 -2.37 -1.36 5.47
CA PHE A 19 -3.84 -1.53 5.57
C PHE A 19 -4.53 -1.79 6.99
N SER A 20 -5.64 -1.05 7.36
CA SER A 20 -6.39 -0.83 8.68
C SER A 20 -6.88 0.61 9.07
N CYS A 21 -8.15 0.92 9.39
CA CYS A 21 -8.64 2.23 9.90
C CYS A 21 -9.96 2.17 10.73
N ASN A 22 -9.92 2.72 11.97
CA ASN A 22 -10.96 3.07 12.98
C ASN A 22 -10.54 2.80 14.44
N SER A 23 -11.29 3.33 15.42
CA SER A 23 -10.73 3.69 16.74
C SER A 23 -10.67 2.61 17.82
N ASN A 24 -9.51 2.53 18.51
CA ASN A 24 -9.34 1.88 19.81
C ASN A 24 -8.37 2.69 20.69
N LYS A 25 -8.20 2.34 21.97
CA LYS A 25 -7.16 2.94 22.83
C LYS A 25 -5.81 2.29 22.56
N ASN A 26 -4.96 2.90 21.73
CA ASN A 26 -3.66 2.34 21.35
C ASN A 26 -2.50 2.89 22.22
N SER A 27 -2.77 3.19 23.49
CA SER A 27 -1.80 3.79 24.44
C SER A 27 -0.46 3.06 24.48
N ASP A 28 -0.49 1.73 24.43
CA ASP A 28 0.68 0.88 24.57
C ASP A 28 1.69 1.06 23.42
N ILE A 29 1.21 1.24 22.19
CA ILE A 29 2.06 1.48 21.01
C ILE A 29 2.32 2.97 20.79
N LEU A 30 1.38 3.85 21.18
CA LEU A 30 1.53 5.31 21.13
C LEU A 30 2.65 5.82 22.04
N ASN A 31 2.87 5.16 23.20
CA ASN A 31 4.01 5.43 24.08
C ASN A 31 5.36 5.31 23.36
N TYR A 32 5.42 4.52 22.29
CA TYR A 32 6.61 4.33 21.47
C TYR A 32 6.50 4.94 20.07
N THR A 33 5.36 5.48 19.65
CA THR A 33 5.21 6.06 18.30
C THR A 33 5.83 7.45 18.27
N THR A 34 6.71 7.76 17.31
CA THR A 34 7.41 9.05 17.22
C THR A 34 7.04 9.81 15.93
N ASP A 35 7.38 11.09 15.84
CA ASP A 35 7.14 11.90 14.63
C ASP A 35 7.90 11.35 13.40
N ALA A 36 9.01 10.63 13.62
CA ALA A 36 9.81 9.98 12.59
C ALA A 36 9.40 8.51 12.33
N THR A 37 8.44 7.95 13.08
CA THR A 37 7.91 6.61 12.83
C THR A 37 7.19 6.63 11.48
N LEU A 38 7.62 5.75 10.57
CA LEU A 38 7.15 5.68 9.19
C LEU A 38 5.78 5.03 9.07
N GLY A 39 5.52 4.04 9.94
CA GLY A 39 4.21 3.42 10.02
C GLY A 39 4.07 2.43 11.16
N LEU A 40 2.83 2.05 11.40
CA LEU A 40 2.38 1.10 12.41
C LEU A 40 1.51 0.05 11.73
N SER A 41 1.51 -1.16 12.26
CA SER A 41 0.49 -2.18 11.99
C SER A 41 0.08 -2.86 13.29
N ARG A 42 -1.11 -3.46 13.32
CA ARG A 42 -1.79 -4.12 14.42
C ARG A 42 -2.49 -5.34 13.86
N VAL A 43 -2.19 -6.52 14.37
CA VAL A 43 -2.69 -7.78 13.85
C VAL A 43 -3.54 -8.43 14.94
N ASN A 44 -4.80 -8.71 14.64
CA ASN A 44 -5.69 -9.42 15.55
C ASN A 44 -5.41 -10.93 15.46
N LEU A 45 -4.39 -11.36 16.22
CA LEU A 45 -3.93 -12.76 16.23
C LEU A 45 -5.04 -13.76 16.54
N LYS A 46 -5.97 -13.41 17.45
CA LYS A 46 -7.12 -14.24 17.81
C LYS A 46 -8.07 -14.43 16.62
N THR A 47 -8.55 -13.34 16.02
CA THR A 47 -9.50 -13.43 14.90
C THR A 47 -8.87 -14.08 13.67
N ILE A 48 -7.57 -13.87 13.43
CA ILE A 48 -6.83 -14.60 12.39
C ILE A 48 -6.75 -16.10 12.71
N SER A 49 -6.39 -16.47 13.95
CA SER A 49 -6.32 -17.86 14.43
C SER A 49 -7.67 -18.60 14.28
N ASP A 50 -8.78 -17.92 14.58
CA ASP A 50 -10.13 -18.48 14.43
C ASP A 50 -10.57 -18.64 12.96
N LYS A 51 -10.01 -17.82 12.03
CA LYS A 51 -10.39 -17.78 10.61
C LYS A 51 -9.55 -18.67 9.70
N ILE A 52 -8.29 -18.95 10.06
CA ILE A 52 -7.31 -19.60 9.19
C ILE A 52 -7.39 -21.13 9.25
N PRO A 53 -7.62 -21.84 8.13
CA PRO A 53 -7.76 -23.30 8.12
C PRO A 53 -6.38 -24.00 8.12
N VAL A 54 -5.64 -23.92 9.24
CA VAL A 54 -4.23 -24.34 9.28
C VAL A 54 -4.01 -25.81 8.93
N GLU A 55 -4.79 -26.73 9.50
CA GLU A 55 -4.62 -28.18 9.23
C GLU A 55 -4.75 -28.50 7.74
N LYS A 56 -5.67 -27.81 7.05
CA LYS A 56 -5.86 -27.91 5.61
C LYS A 56 -4.64 -27.39 4.84
N ILE A 57 -4.14 -26.20 5.20
CA ILE A 57 -2.94 -25.62 4.59
C ILE A 57 -1.72 -26.53 4.76
N LEU A 58 -1.49 -27.05 5.97
CA LEU A 58 -0.37 -27.95 6.26
C LEU A 58 -0.47 -29.28 5.50
N LYS A 59 -1.68 -29.75 5.19
CA LYS A 59 -1.93 -30.96 4.39
C LYS A 59 -1.75 -30.72 2.88
N GLU A 60 -2.11 -29.54 2.39
CA GLU A 60 -2.24 -29.25 0.96
C GLU A 60 -1.01 -28.50 0.38
N LYS A 61 -0.42 -27.54 1.10
CA LYS A 61 0.79 -26.81 0.67
C LYS A 61 2.05 -27.53 1.15
N LYS A 62 2.63 -28.38 0.28
CA LYS A 62 3.85 -29.16 0.58
C LYS A 62 5.14 -28.33 0.54
N ASP A 63 5.11 -27.22 -0.18
CA ASP A 63 6.22 -26.30 -0.47
C ASP A 63 6.25 -25.08 0.49
N LEU A 64 5.59 -25.16 1.64
CA LEU A 64 5.57 -24.09 2.65
C LEU A 64 6.99 -23.60 2.97
N LYS A 65 7.19 -22.29 2.83
CA LYS A 65 8.41 -21.61 3.29
C LYS A 65 8.50 -21.76 4.81
N GLU A 66 9.71 -21.81 5.38
CA GLU A 66 9.88 -21.83 6.86
C GLU A 66 9.20 -20.62 7.54
N GLU A 67 8.96 -19.57 6.75
CA GLU A 67 8.24 -18.34 7.04
C GLU A 67 6.75 -18.63 7.29
N GLU A 68 6.09 -19.22 6.30
CA GLU A 68 4.69 -19.62 6.36
C GLU A 68 4.46 -20.72 7.40
N LYS A 69 5.37 -21.70 7.53
CA LYS A 69 5.27 -22.78 8.54
C LYS A 69 5.19 -22.23 9.95
N PHE A 70 6.09 -21.33 10.31
CA PHE A 70 6.13 -20.71 11.64
C PHE A 70 4.84 -19.94 11.94
N PHE A 71 4.34 -19.16 10.98
CA PHE A 71 3.08 -18.44 11.16
C PHE A 71 1.91 -19.37 11.37
N LEU A 72 1.76 -20.37 10.50
CA LEU A 72 0.74 -21.40 10.61
C LEU A 72 0.82 -22.09 11.97
N GLN A 73 2.00 -22.46 12.43
CA GLN A 73 2.18 -23.09 13.74
C GLN A 73 1.86 -22.14 14.90
N LEU A 74 2.24 -20.86 14.82
CA LEU A 74 1.92 -19.82 15.80
C LEU A 74 0.39 -19.64 15.94
N VAL A 75 -0.34 -19.55 14.83
CA VAL A 75 -1.80 -19.31 14.83
C VAL A 75 -2.63 -20.58 14.95
N ASN A 76 -2.08 -21.77 14.67
CA ASN A 76 -2.75 -23.06 14.94
C ASN A 76 -2.75 -23.40 16.42
N LYS A 77 -1.67 -23.02 17.11
CA LYS A 77 -1.41 -23.41 18.49
C LYS A 77 -1.06 -22.20 19.37
N PRO A 78 -1.89 -21.14 19.38
CA PRO A 78 -1.55 -19.89 20.05
C PRO A 78 -1.30 -20.09 21.55
N LYS A 79 -2.14 -20.91 22.21
CA LYS A 79 -1.97 -21.28 23.63
C LYS A 79 -0.68 -22.05 23.93
N GLU A 80 -0.07 -22.74 22.95
CA GLU A 80 1.21 -23.43 23.14
C GLU A 80 2.41 -22.49 22.91
N SER A 81 2.24 -21.33 22.27
CA SER A 81 3.33 -20.43 21.88
C SER A 81 4.01 -19.67 23.02
N GLY A 82 3.33 -19.50 24.17
CA GLY A 82 3.75 -18.59 25.24
C GLY A 82 3.45 -17.10 24.97
N ILE A 83 2.87 -16.78 23.81
CA ILE A 83 2.42 -15.44 23.41
C ILE A 83 0.94 -15.26 23.78
N ASN A 84 0.61 -14.09 24.33
CA ASN A 84 -0.76 -13.67 24.61
C ASN A 84 -1.44 -13.25 23.30
N ILE A 85 -2.38 -14.05 22.81
CA ILE A 85 -3.13 -13.76 21.58
C ILE A 85 -4.45 -12.99 21.79
N ASP A 86 -4.89 -12.84 23.03
CA ASP A 86 -6.01 -11.94 23.36
C ASP A 86 -5.57 -10.47 23.26
N LYS A 87 -4.26 -10.22 23.30
CA LYS A 87 -3.63 -8.96 22.89
C LYS A 87 -3.21 -9.03 21.41
N PRO A 88 -3.26 -7.90 20.67
CA PRO A 88 -2.82 -7.86 19.27
C PRO A 88 -1.30 -8.00 19.15
N LEU A 89 -0.82 -8.29 17.94
CA LEU A 89 0.59 -8.16 17.55
C LEU A 89 0.75 -6.82 16.82
N TYR A 90 1.58 -5.90 17.29
CA TYR A 90 1.88 -4.67 16.54
C TYR A 90 3.20 -4.78 15.77
N PHE A 91 3.31 -4.04 14.66
CA PHE A 91 4.57 -3.72 14.02
C PHE A 91 4.81 -2.21 14.08
N ILE A 92 6.04 -1.80 14.36
CA ILE A 92 6.49 -0.40 14.19
C ILE A 92 7.57 -0.39 13.13
N VAL A 93 7.38 0.42 12.09
CA VAL A 93 8.39 0.75 11.07
C VAL A 93 8.99 2.10 11.44
N ASP A 94 10.24 2.14 11.89
CA ASP A 94 10.99 3.39 12.05
C ASP A 94 12.02 3.56 10.93
N GLN A 95 12.59 4.77 10.81
CA GLN A 95 13.70 5.04 9.91
C GLN A 95 14.91 4.17 10.24
N GLY A 96 15.39 3.41 9.25
CA GLY A 96 16.59 2.57 9.35
C GLY A 96 17.79 3.18 8.61
N LYS A 97 18.75 2.34 8.21
CA LYS A 97 19.99 2.79 7.56
C LYS A 97 19.77 3.39 6.17
N SER A 98 18.75 2.92 5.44
CA SER A 98 18.44 3.38 4.08
C SER A 98 16.98 3.10 3.74
N THR A 99 16.46 3.74 2.70
CA THR A 99 15.08 3.53 2.22
C THR A 99 14.76 2.07 1.87
N TYR A 100 15.77 1.27 1.52
CA TYR A 100 15.66 -0.18 1.27
C TYR A 100 15.81 -1.04 2.53
N ASP A 101 16.09 -0.42 3.68
CA ASP A 101 16.41 -1.08 4.95
C ASP A 101 15.85 -0.31 6.17
N PRO A 102 14.51 -0.20 6.30
CA PRO A 102 13.86 0.39 7.47
C PRO A 102 13.97 -0.50 8.72
N ASP A 103 13.93 0.11 9.90
CA ASP A 103 14.03 -0.58 11.19
C ASP A 103 12.64 -1.00 11.70
N VAL A 104 12.16 -2.15 11.21
CA VAL A 104 10.87 -2.72 11.63
C VAL A 104 11.01 -3.67 12.82
N LYS A 105 10.14 -3.45 13.80
CA LYS A 105 10.07 -4.14 15.08
C LYS A 105 8.70 -4.79 15.22
N ALA A 106 8.63 -5.98 15.81
CA ALA A 106 7.38 -6.64 16.18
C ALA A 106 7.18 -6.58 17.70
N PHE A 107 5.96 -6.23 18.13
CA PHE A 107 5.51 -6.07 19.51
C PHE A 107 4.44 -7.11 19.80
N PHE A 108 4.68 -7.92 20.81
CA PHE A 108 3.71 -8.91 21.27
C PHE A 108 3.86 -9.06 22.78
N TRP A 109 2.97 -9.84 23.37
CA TRP A 109 2.94 -10.05 24.81
C TRP A 109 3.29 -11.49 25.14
N VAL A 110 4.07 -11.70 26.20
CA VAL A 110 4.58 -13.02 26.63
C VAL A 110 4.01 -13.35 27.99
N ASP A 111 3.05 -14.27 28.02
CA ASP A 111 2.42 -14.76 29.26
C ASP A 111 3.34 -15.76 30.00
N ASP A 112 4.15 -16.52 29.25
CA ASP A 112 5.06 -17.53 29.81
C ASP A 112 6.40 -17.53 29.04
N LYS A 113 7.43 -16.98 29.69
CA LYS A 113 8.80 -16.88 29.15
C LYS A 113 9.46 -18.24 28.91
N THR A 114 9.15 -19.26 29.71
CA THR A 114 9.72 -20.61 29.54
C THR A 114 9.10 -21.30 28.33
N LYS A 115 7.77 -21.20 28.23
CA LYS A 115 7.00 -21.72 27.10
C LYS A 115 7.36 -21.00 25.80
N PHE A 116 7.50 -19.67 25.83
CA PHE A 116 7.97 -18.87 24.70
C PHE A 116 9.35 -19.33 24.23
N GLN A 117 10.35 -19.45 25.11
CA GLN A 117 11.69 -19.92 24.72
C GLN A 117 11.64 -21.30 24.08
N LYS A 118 10.92 -22.25 24.70
CA LYS A 118 10.80 -23.61 24.17
C LYS A 118 10.10 -23.61 22.81
N SER A 119 8.88 -23.07 22.74
CA SER A 119 8.07 -23.09 21.53
C SER A 119 8.75 -22.32 20.40
N MET A 120 9.30 -21.13 20.64
CA MET A 120 10.05 -20.41 19.59
C MET A 120 11.32 -21.16 19.16
N SER A 121 11.99 -21.90 20.06
CA SER A 121 13.13 -22.74 19.66
C SER A 121 12.68 -23.90 18.75
N ASP A 122 11.64 -24.63 19.16
CA ASP A 122 11.08 -25.77 18.43
C ASP A 122 10.54 -25.34 17.04
N LEU A 123 9.86 -24.20 16.97
CA LEU A 123 9.29 -23.63 15.74
C LEU A 123 10.35 -23.14 14.75
N THR A 124 11.41 -22.50 15.24
CA THR A 124 12.42 -21.84 14.38
C THR A 124 13.60 -22.74 14.05
N LYS A 125 13.81 -23.81 14.83
CA LYS A 125 15.01 -24.67 14.82
C LYS A 125 16.29 -23.88 15.13
N SER A 126 16.15 -22.79 15.89
CA SER A 126 17.22 -21.98 16.46
C SER A 126 17.12 -22.00 17.99
N LYS A 127 18.21 -21.81 18.71
CA LYS A 127 18.19 -21.73 20.18
C LYS A 127 17.68 -20.35 20.62
N VAL A 128 16.44 -20.29 21.11
CA VAL A 128 15.85 -19.07 21.67
C VAL A 128 16.00 -19.06 23.19
N THR A 129 16.63 -18.03 23.75
CA THR A 129 16.83 -17.86 25.19
C THR A 129 16.54 -16.45 25.64
N ILE A 130 16.00 -16.30 26.85
CA ILE A 130 15.82 -15.02 27.55
C ILE A 130 16.84 -14.99 28.71
N ASP A 131 17.61 -13.91 28.83
CA ASP A 131 18.58 -13.74 29.91
C ASP A 131 17.96 -13.12 31.18
N LYS A 132 18.78 -12.88 32.21
CA LYS A 132 18.34 -12.27 33.48
C LYS A 132 17.99 -10.77 33.37
N LYS A 133 18.33 -10.11 32.27
CA LYS A 133 17.97 -8.73 31.95
C LYS A 133 16.77 -8.65 31.00
N ASP A 134 16.09 -9.79 30.76
CA ASP A 134 14.98 -9.93 29.82
C ASP A 134 15.35 -9.66 28.34
N TYR A 135 16.63 -9.80 27.97
CA TYR A 135 17.06 -9.79 26.57
C TYR A 135 16.79 -11.12 25.88
N ILE A 136 16.23 -11.07 24.67
CA ILE A 136 15.92 -12.23 23.83
C ILE A 136 17.10 -12.48 22.88
N TYR A 137 17.66 -13.67 22.94
CA TYR A 137 18.74 -14.14 22.07
C TYR A 137 18.24 -15.29 21.18
N VAL A 138 18.70 -15.31 19.93
CA VAL A 138 18.47 -16.38 18.94
C VAL A 138 19.83 -16.85 18.44
N ASP A 139 20.15 -18.12 18.65
CA ASP A 139 21.48 -18.70 18.37
C ASP A 139 22.64 -17.89 19.00
N GLY A 140 22.41 -17.37 20.22
CA GLY A 140 23.36 -16.54 20.96
C GLY A 140 23.45 -15.08 20.48
N LYS A 141 22.71 -14.69 19.44
CA LYS A 141 22.62 -13.31 18.96
C LYS A 141 21.45 -12.58 19.60
N LEU A 142 21.71 -11.43 20.19
CA LEU A 142 20.67 -10.52 20.65
C LEU A 142 19.71 -10.22 19.49
N SER A 143 18.40 -10.34 19.73
CA SER A 143 17.33 -10.17 18.73
C SER A 143 16.10 -9.45 19.27
N GLY A 144 15.99 -9.27 20.58
CA GLY A 144 14.84 -8.63 21.23
C GLY A 144 15.05 -8.34 22.71
N SER A 145 14.01 -7.83 23.36
CA SER A 145 13.94 -7.61 24.81
C SER A 145 12.50 -7.61 25.31
N ILE A 146 12.30 -7.80 26.62
CA ILE A 146 10.98 -7.79 27.27
C ILE A 146 10.96 -6.71 28.36
N LYS A 147 9.86 -5.96 28.46
CA LYS A 147 9.60 -4.95 29.48
C LYS A 147 8.22 -5.22 30.09
N GLY A 148 8.20 -5.79 31.28
CA GLY A 148 6.97 -6.31 31.89
C GLY A 148 6.53 -7.59 31.17
N ASP A 149 5.31 -7.56 30.61
CA ASP A 149 4.75 -8.62 29.75
C ASP A 149 4.94 -8.35 28.25
N MET A 150 5.35 -7.14 27.86
CA MET A 150 5.53 -6.74 26.46
C MET A 150 6.94 -7.07 25.95
N ALA A 151 7.02 -7.83 24.87
CA ALA A 151 8.25 -8.17 24.15
C ALA A 151 8.37 -7.37 22.85
N ILE A 152 9.60 -6.99 22.51
CA ILE A 152 9.98 -6.49 21.19
C ILE A 152 11.06 -7.36 20.58
N VAL A 153 10.90 -7.67 19.29
CA VAL A 153 11.94 -8.28 18.46
C VAL A 153 12.19 -7.42 17.23
N THR A 154 13.45 -7.28 16.83
CA THR A 154 13.85 -6.53 15.63
C THR A 154 14.85 -7.34 14.80
N THR A 155 15.18 -6.81 13.63
CA THR A 155 16.11 -7.44 12.71
C THR A 155 17.56 -7.42 13.21
N ASP A 156 18.31 -8.48 12.92
CA ASP A 156 19.79 -8.53 13.04
C ASP A 156 20.42 -7.71 11.91
N LYS A 157 20.06 -6.43 11.86
CA LYS A 157 20.54 -5.42 10.92
C LYS A 157 21.01 -4.20 11.71
N LYS A 158 21.90 -3.44 11.08
CA LYS A 158 22.50 -2.28 11.71
C LYS A 158 21.50 -1.12 11.72
N TYR A 159 21.06 -0.70 12.91
CA TYR A 159 20.14 0.42 13.10
C TYR A 159 20.90 1.75 13.08
N ASN A 160 20.17 2.87 12.92
CA ASN A 160 20.72 4.22 13.08
C ASN A 160 20.11 4.88 14.34
N PRO A 161 20.86 5.08 15.44
CA PRO A 161 20.36 5.79 16.62
C PRO A 161 20.04 7.27 16.39
N TYR A 162 20.52 7.85 15.28
CA TYR A 162 20.44 9.29 14.99
C TYR A 162 19.69 9.56 13.66
N ALA A 163 18.61 8.82 13.40
CA ALA A 163 17.75 9.02 12.22
C ALA A 163 16.82 10.23 12.39
N GLY A 164 17.41 11.41 12.61
CA GLY A 164 16.72 12.70 12.73
C GLY A 164 17.72 13.86 12.61
N TYR A 165 17.51 14.70 11.59
CA TYR A 165 18.20 15.98 11.28
C TYR A 165 19.73 16.02 11.08
N ASP A 166 20.55 15.27 11.84
CA ASP A 166 22.02 15.46 11.84
C ASP A 166 22.77 14.96 10.58
N TYR A 167 22.08 14.33 9.62
CA TYR A 167 22.73 13.68 8.48
C TYR A 167 23.26 14.64 7.39
N MET A 168 22.80 15.90 7.36
CA MET A 168 23.08 16.79 6.23
C MET A 168 24.54 17.31 6.14
N ASN A 169 25.41 17.11 7.14
CA ASN A 169 26.72 17.79 7.17
C ASN A 169 27.97 16.96 7.53
N THR A 170 27.90 15.64 7.74
CA THR A 170 29.09 14.88 8.20
C THR A 170 29.42 13.64 7.36
N PRO A 171 30.21 13.80 6.27
CA PRO A 171 30.77 12.67 5.53
C PRO A 171 31.70 11.83 6.43
N GLY A 172 31.53 10.51 6.43
CA GLY A 172 32.48 9.56 7.03
C GLY A 172 32.07 8.87 8.34
N ILE A 173 30.92 9.18 8.94
CA ILE A 173 30.46 8.46 10.15
C ILE A 173 29.73 7.17 9.76
N ASP A 174 30.35 6.00 9.99
CA ASP A 174 29.62 4.72 10.02
C ASP A 174 28.88 4.57 11.36
N THR A 175 27.72 5.23 11.50
CA THR A 175 26.85 5.12 12.70
C THR A 175 26.18 3.74 12.83
N SER A 176 26.35 2.86 11.84
CA SER A 176 25.55 1.65 11.71
C SER A 176 26.04 0.56 12.68
N SER A 177 25.53 0.63 13.91
CA SER A 177 25.86 -0.23 15.04
C SER A 177 25.20 -1.60 14.91
N ALA A 178 25.89 -2.67 15.32
CA ALA A 178 25.26 -3.96 15.53
C ALA A 178 24.22 -3.86 16.67
N LEU A 179 23.17 -4.67 16.60
CA LEU A 179 22.12 -4.72 17.63
C LEU A 179 22.73 -5.05 19.00
N ASN A 180 22.42 -4.23 20.01
CA ASN A 180 23.07 -4.26 21.33
C ASN A 180 22.09 -3.87 22.45
N GLU A 181 22.47 -4.05 23.71
CA GLU A 181 21.62 -3.73 24.87
C GLU A 181 21.16 -2.25 24.91
N LYS A 182 22.03 -1.32 24.49
CA LYS A 182 21.72 0.12 24.47
C LYS A 182 20.60 0.44 23.48
N TYR A 183 20.52 -0.21 22.31
CA TYR A 183 19.39 -0.04 21.38
C TYR A 183 18.04 -0.24 22.07
N PHE A 184 17.88 -1.32 22.82
CA PHE A 184 16.64 -1.64 23.51
C PHE A 184 16.41 -0.73 24.72
N THR A 185 17.47 -0.33 25.42
CA THR A 185 17.38 0.61 26.54
C THR A 185 16.92 1.99 26.05
N ASP A 186 17.49 2.48 24.96
CA ASP A 186 17.10 3.74 24.29
C ASP A 186 15.68 3.63 23.73
N PHE A 187 15.34 2.49 23.11
CA PHE A 187 13.99 2.22 22.62
C PHE A 187 12.96 2.30 23.74
N TRP A 188 13.17 1.58 24.84
CA TRP A 188 12.23 1.49 25.96
C TRP A 188 12.12 2.75 26.81
N SER A 189 13.05 3.70 26.64
CA SER A 189 13.06 5.02 27.29
C SER A 189 12.65 6.15 26.33
N ARG A 190 12.44 5.86 25.03
CA ARG A 190 11.98 6.87 24.06
C ARG A 190 10.62 7.43 24.45
N LYS A 191 10.44 8.73 24.24
CA LYS A 191 9.16 9.40 24.44
C LYS A 191 8.33 9.25 23.18
N GLY A 192 7.08 8.81 23.34
CA GLY A 192 6.07 8.91 22.28
C GLY A 192 5.85 10.36 21.86
N THR A 193 5.30 10.54 20.67
CA THR A 193 5.01 11.83 20.05
C THR A 193 4.18 12.74 20.97
N SER A 194 4.43 14.05 20.91
CA SER A 194 3.55 15.05 21.51
C SER A 194 2.41 15.48 20.57
N ASN A 195 2.53 15.19 19.27
CA ASN A 195 1.63 15.59 18.20
C ASN A 195 0.25 14.92 18.34
N SER A 196 -0.78 15.73 18.61
CA SER A 196 -2.16 15.23 18.75
C SER A 196 -2.69 14.69 17.43
N ALA A 197 -2.34 15.28 16.29
CA ALA A 197 -2.81 14.80 14.98
C ALA A 197 -2.31 13.38 14.70
N ILE A 198 -1.04 13.08 15.00
CA ILE A 198 -0.52 11.71 14.87
C ILE A 198 -1.25 10.75 15.81
N LYS A 199 -1.49 11.13 17.08
CA LYS A 199 -2.25 10.31 18.04
C LYS A 199 -3.66 10.02 17.55
N ASP A 200 -4.39 11.07 17.18
CA ASP A 200 -5.78 10.98 16.72
C ASP A 200 -5.89 10.12 15.46
N GLN A 201 -4.91 10.19 14.55
CA GLN A 201 -4.84 9.35 13.36
C GLN A 201 -4.53 7.91 13.70
N VAL A 202 -3.52 7.65 14.53
CA VAL A 202 -3.12 6.29 14.94
C VAL A 202 -4.23 5.61 15.73
N ASP A 203 -4.88 6.32 16.66
CA ASP A 203 -6.05 5.80 17.36
C ASP A 203 -7.17 5.51 16.36
N GLN A 204 -7.53 6.46 15.47
CA GLN A 204 -8.43 6.22 14.33
C GLN A 204 -7.89 5.24 13.27
N SER A 205 -6.72 4.61 13.44
CA SER A 205 -6.15 3.68 12.46
C SER A 205 -6.03 2.25 12.98
N LEU A 206 -5.67 2.08 14.24
CA LEU A 206 -5.32 0.77 14.82
C LEU A 206 -6.53 0.13 15.53
N VAL A 207 -7.46 -0.33 14.70
CA VAL A 207 -8.76 -0.91 15.04
C VAL A 207 -8.66 -2.34 15.58
N GLY A 208 -9.64 -2.77 16.39
CA GLY A 208 -9.72 -4.14 16.93
C GLY A 208 -10.76 -5.07 16.30
N ASP A 209 -11.78 -4.53 15.62
CA ASP A 209 -12.84 -5.27 14.91
C ASP A 209 -12.46 -5.73 13.49
N LYS A 210 -11.19 -5.49 13.09
CA LYS A 210 -10.61 -5.93 11.81
C LYS A 210 -9.46 -6.91 12.04
N ASP A 211 -9.16 -7.74 11.03
CA ASP A 211 -8.14 -8.79 11.15
C ASP A 211 -6.70 -8.21 11.20
N VAL A 212 -6.43 -7.19 10.40
CA VAL A 212 -5.14 -6.48 10.32
C VAL A 212 -5.42 -5.00 10.18
N SER A 213 -4.76 -4.16 10.99
CA SER A 213 -4.82 -2.71 10.98
C SER A 213 -3.50 -1.95 10.97
N GLY A 214 -3.48 -0.64 10.66
CA GLY A 214 -2.22 0.07 10.41
C GLY A 214 -2.34 1.55 10.03
N TRP A 215 -1.24 2.27 10.15
CA TRP A 215 -1.14 3.70 9.82
C TRP A 215 0.21 3.98 9.16
N VAL A 216 0.23 4.80 8.12
CA VAL A 216 1.46 5.31 7.51
C VAL A 216 1.55 6.81 7.73
N ASN A 217 2.71 7.26 8.23
CA ASN A 217 3.06 8.66 8.38
C ASN A 217 3.54 9.20 7.02
N LEU A 218 2.67 9.88 6.28
CA LEU A 218 2.99 10.33 4.92
C LEU A 218 4.14 11.35 4.93
N ALA A 219 4.18 12.22 5.94
CA ALA A 219 5.27 13.18 6.13
C ALA A 219 6.62 12.48 6.37
N ALA A 220 6.68 11.55 7.34
CA ALA A 220 7.94 10.86 7.66
C ALA A 220 8.38 9.92 6.54
N VAL A 221 7.47 9.26 5.83
CA VAL A 221 7.80 8.45 4.64
C VAL A 221 8.32 9.32 3.50
N ALA A 222 7.70 10.46 3.21
CA ALA A 222 8.19 11.37 2.18
C ALA A 222 9.56 11.96 2.55
N SER A 223 9.78 12.36 3.81
CA SER A 223 11.08 12.80 4.31
C SER A 223 12.13 11.70 4.14
N TYR A 224 11.86 10.50 4.63
CA TYR A 224 12.79 9.37 4.55
C TYR A 224 13.12 8.97 3.09
N ALA A 225 12.10 8.89 2.22
CA ALA A 225 12.27 8.57 0.81
C ALA A 225 13.09 9.63 0.05
N SER A 226 12.88 10.90 0.36
CA SER A 226 13.59 12.04 -0.23
C SER A 226 14.91 12.39 0.48
N LYS A 227 15.29 11.65 1.54
CA LYS A 227 16.43 11.95 2.43
C LYS A 227 16.38 13.38 3.00
N GLY A 228 15.20 13.84 3.38
CA GLY A 228 14.93 15.18 3.91
C GLY A 228 14.73 16.26 2.85
N TYR A 229 14.98 16.01 1.56
CA TYR A 229 14.84 17.04 0.52
C TYR A 229 13.42 17.61 0.45
N ILE A 230 12.38 16.78 0.63
CA ILE A 230 10.98 17.23 0.64
C ILE A 230 10.72 18.32 1.68
N GLU A 231 11.44 18.31 2.81
CA GLU A 231 11.22 19.24 3.92
C GLU A 231 11.57 20.69 3.56
N THR A 232 12.46 20.86 2.57
CA THR A 232 12.89 22.16 2.04
C THR A 232 11.90 22.74 1.01
N LEU A 233 10.95 21.94 0.52
CA LEU A 233 9.97 22.33 -0.49
C LEU A 233 8.64 22.78 0.17
N ALA A 234 7.92 23.68 -0.49
CA ALA A 234 6.66 24.21 0.04
C ALA A 234 5.57 23.12 0.19
N VAL A 235 5.62 22.08 -0.65
CA VAL A 235 4.80 20.86 -0.52
C VAL A 235 4.90 20.18 0.86
N ASN A 236 6.00 20.36 1.62
CA ASN A 236 6.12 19.90 3.01
C ASN A 236 4.94 20.38 3.87
N LYS A 237 4.56 21.66 3.73
CA LYS A 237 3.43 22.26 4.46
C LYS A 237 2.12 21.50 4.20
N LEU A 238 1.95 20.94 3.01
CA LEU A 238 0.73 20.23 2.59
C LEU A 238 0.69 18.79 3.11
N ILE A 239 1.85 18.13 3.23
CA ILE A 239 1.93 16.73 3.69
C ILE A 239 2.26 16.60 5.18
N LYS A 240 2.75 17.66 5.84
CA LYS A 240 3.06 17.68 7.28
C LYS A 240 1.85 17.21 8.08
N ASP A 241 2.11 16.41 9.10
CA ASP A 241 1.10 15.84 10.00
C ASP A 241 0.02 15.03 9.26
N SER A 242 0.25 14.65 7.99
CA SER A 242 -0.68 13.84 7.22
C SER A 242 -0.31 12.35 7.28
N GLY A 243 -1.32 11.51 7.22
CA GLY A 243 -1.14 10.06 7.24
C GLY A 243 -2.12 9.33 6.34
N ILE A 244 -1.99 8.00 6.33
CA ILE A 244 -2.90 7.09 5.63
C ILE A 244 -3.22 5.96 6.62
N GLY A 245 -4.46 5.93 7.10
CA GLY A 245 -5.06 4.71 7.64
C GLY A 245 -5.69 3.96 6.47
N PHE A 246 -5.97 2.67 6.64
CA PHE A 246 -6.43 1.87 5.52
C PHE A 246 -7.53 0.82 5.85
N ASP A 247 -7.57 -0.43 5.35
CA ASP A 247 -8.40 -1.49 5.98
C ASP A 247 -8.05 -2.95 5.62
N PHE A 248 -8.48 -3.95 6.41
CA PHE A 248 -8.46 -5.37 6.04
C PHE A 248 -9.38 -6.28 6.87
N ASN A 249 -10.27 -6.98 6.18
CA ASN A 249 -10.93 -8.21 6.66
C ASN A 249 -10.80 -9.33 5.64
N PHE A 250 -10.60 -10.55 6.14
CA PHE A 250 -10.57 -11.80 5.42
C PHE A 250 -11.76 -12.65 5.85
N ASP A 251 -12.76 -12.76 4.99
CA ASP A 251 -13.98 -13.51 5.25
C ASP A 251 -14.06 -14.73 4.32
N LYS A 252 -15.12 -15.53 4.48
CA LYS A 252 -15.42 -16.63 3.55
C LYS A 252 -15.90 -16.07 2.23
N GLY A 253 -15.25 -16.47 1.14
CA GLY A 253 -15.57 -16.05 -0.23
C GLY A 253 -15.14 -14.63 -0.61
N LYS A 254 -14.60 -13.82 0.31
CA LYS A 254 -14.16 -12.44 0.00
C LYS A 254 -13.08 -11.90 0.96
N SER A 255 -12.38 -10.87 0.52
CA SER A 255 -11.60 -9.97 1.37
C SER A 255 -12.02 -8.52 1.10
N GLU A 256 -12.09 -7.71 2.15
CA GLU A 256 -12.39 -6.28 2.05
C GLU A 256 -11.22 -5.44 2.57
N MET A 257 -10.95 -4.33 1.90
CA MET A 257 -9.90 -3.35 2.21
C MET A 257 -10.44 -1.95 1.92
N ASP A 258 -10.93 -1.26 2.94
CA ASP A 258 -11.20 0.18 2.90
C ASP A 258 -9.86 0.97 2.89
N THR A 259 -9.84 2.26 2.56
CA THR A 259 -8.72 3.15 2.90
C THR A 259 -9.15 4.56 3.26
N LYS A 260 -8.31 5.32 4.00
CA LYS A 260 -8.57 6.70 4.40
C LYS A 260 -7.29 7.52 4.56
N THR A 261 -7.14 8.57 3.76
CA THR A 261 -6.12 9.58 4.06
C THR A 261 -6.53 10.41 5.27
N PHE A 262 -5.55 10.93 5.98
CA PHE A 262 -5.72 11.91 7.03
C PHE A 262 -4.93 13.14 6.63
N PHE A 263 -5.53 14.00 5.83
CA PHE A 263 -4.85 15.21 5.38
C PHE A 263 -4.94 16.32 6.44
N ASN A 264 -3.90 17.16 6.51
CA ASN A 264 -3.92 18.34 7.34
C ASN A 264 -4.94 19.39 6.83
N ALA A 265 -5.20 20.42 7.64
CA ALA A 265 -6.25 21.40 7.34
C ALA A 265 -6.04 22.19 6.05
N ASP A 266 -4.80 22.38 5.57
CA ASP A 266 -4.53 23.09 4.33
C ASP A 266 -4.70 22.17 3.11
N MET A 267 -4.17 20.95 3.17
CA MET A 267 -4.40 19.94 2.12
C MET A 267 -5.89 19.57 2.00
N LYS A 268 -6.64 19.49 3.11
CA LYS A 268 -8.10 19.28 3.08
C LYS A 268 -8.83 20.32 2.24
N LYS A 269 -8.60 21.61 2.49
CA LYS A 269 -9.22 22.71 1.71
C LYS A 269 -8.89 22.61 0.23
N ILE A 270 -7.67 22.18 -0.11
CA ILE A 270 -7.21 21.99 -1.48
C ILE A 270 -7.95 20.79 -2.12
N VAL A 271 -8.05 19.66 -1.43
CA VAL A 271 -8.78 18.47 -1.92
C VAL A 271 -10.27 18.78 -2.08
N GLU A 272 -10.92 19.39 -1.09
CA GLU A 272 -12.32 19.84 -1.16
C GLU A 272 -12.54 20.76 -2.38
N LYS A 273 -11.70 21.78 -2.56
CA LYS A 273 -11.78 22.71 -3.69
C LYS A 273 -11.73 22.00 -5.06
N TYR A 274 -10.97 20.91 -5.16
CA TYR A 274 -10.64 20.27 -6.43
C TYR A 274 -11.32 18.91 -6.69
N TYR A 275 -11.96 18.29 -5.70
CA TYR A 275 -12.61 16.97 -5.83
C TYR A 275 -14.09 16.92 -5.44
N ASN A 276 -14.58 17.80 -4.54
CA ASN A 276 -15.92 17.76 -3.92
C ASN A 276 -17.12 17.58 -4.89
N LYS A 277 -16.99 18.06 -6.13
CA LYS A 277 -18.09 18.11 -7.11
C LYS A 277 -17.96 17.11 -8.25
N ASN A 278 -16.86 16.38 -8.32
CA ASN A 278 -16.52 15.56 -9.48
C ASN A 278 -17.10 14.14 -9.34
N LYS A 279 -17.61 13.62 -10.45
CA LYS A 279 -18.26 12.31 -10.56
C LYS A 279 -17.73 11.63 -11.82
N ILE A 280 -17.71 10.31 -11.82
CA ILE A 280 -17.23 9.53 -12.96
C ILE A 280 -18.03 9.86 -14.24
N ASN A 281 -17.35 10.34 -15.28
CA ASN A 281 -17.93 10.43 -16.61
C ASN A 281 -17.97 9.05 -17.30
N TYR A 282 -19.09 8.34 -17.15
CA TYR A 282 -19.30 7.04 -17.79
C TYR A 282 -19.43 7.10 -19.33
N ASP A 283 -19.66 8.27 -19.94
CA ASP A 283 -19.70 8.40 -21.40
C ASP A 283 -18.30 8.30 -22.03
N LEU A 284 -17.24 8.39 -21.21
CA LEU A 284 -15.86 8.19 -21.63
C LEU A 284 -15.59 6.77 -22.15
N VAL A 285 -16.36 5.78 -21.68
CA VAL A 285 -16.20 4.36 -22.06
C VAL A 285 -17.34 3.81 -22.94
N LYS A 286 -18.27 4.65 -23.40
CA LYS A 286 -19.42 4.20 -24.23
C LYS A 286 -19.01 3.54 -25.56
N ASN A 287 -17.81 3.86 -26.04
CA ASN A 287 -17.20 3.32 -27.25
C ASN A 287 -16.09 2.28 -26.98
N VAL A 288 -15.90 1.88 -25.72
CA VAL A 288 -15.02 0.78 -25.33
C VAL A 288 -15.83 -0.51 -25.18
N GLU A 289 -15.30 -1.64 -25.65
CA GLU A 289 -15.85 -2.98 -25.41
C GLU A 289 -15.34 -3.54 -24.05
N LEU A 290 -15.91 -3.08 -22.93
CA LEU A 290 -15.45 -3.50 -21.59
C LEU A 290 -15.74 -4.98 -21.27
N ASP A 291 -16.68 -5.64 -21.97
CA ASP A 291 -16.90 -7.08 -21.80
C ASP A 291 -15.65 -7.91 -22.20
N ASN A 292 -14.81 -7.35 -23.08
CA ASN A 292 -13.50 -7.90 -23.45
C ASN A 292 -12.35 -7.42 -22.54
N ALA A 293 -12.59 -6.54 -21.57
CA ALA A 293 -11.57 -6.14 -20.59
C ALA A 293 -11.22 -7.30 -19.64
N LYS A 294 -9.95 -7.41 -19.23
CA LYS A 294 -9.56 -8.13 -18.01
C LYS A 294 -9.60 -7.21 -16.80
N SER A 295 -9.35 -5.91 -16.98
CA SER A 295 -9.49 -4.89 -15.94
C SER A 295 -9.76 -3.51 -16.55
N PHE A 296 -10.38 -2.63 -15.77
CA PHE A 296 -10.53 -1.23 -16.13
C PHE A 296 -10.57 -0.34 -14.89
N SER A 297 -10.23 0.94 -15.06
CA SER A 297 -10.38 2.01 -14.08
C SER A 297 -10.95 3.22 -14.79
N ILE A 298 -11.98 3.85 -14.23
CA ILE A 298 -12.63 5.04 -14.77
C ILE A 298 -12.78 6.02 -13.62
N GLY A 299 -12.41 7.28 -13.84
CA GLY A 299 -12.50 8.26 -12.77
C GLY A 299 -12.19 9.67 -13.24
N PHE A 300 -12.15 10.56 -12.25
CA PHE A 300 -11.73 11.93 -12.38
C PHE A 300 -10.47 12.16 -11.54
N PHE A 301 -9.52 12.89 -12.10
CA PHE A 301 -8.30 13.33 -11.44
C PHE A 301 -8.06 14.81 -11.68
N SER A 302 -7.97 15.61 -10.62
CA SER A 302 -7.87 17.07 -10.77
C SER A 302 -6.50 17.50 -11.28
N LEU A 303 -6.50 18.05 -12.48
CA LEU A 303 -5.31 18.62 -13.11
C LEU A 303 -4.88 19.93 -12.44
N ASP A 304 -5.82 20.72 -11.93
CA ASP A 304 -5.51 21.90 -11.10
C ASP A 304 -4.88 21.53 -9.76
N PHE A 305 -5.31 20.43 -9.14
CA PHE A 305 -4.65 19.88 -7.94
C PHE A 305 -3.20 19.49 -8.25
N MET A 306 -2.97 18.76 -9.35
CA MET A 306 -1.61 18.38 -9.76
C MET A 306 -0.74 19.59 -10.11
N LYS A 307 -1.29 20.54 -10.86
CA LYS A 307 -0.64 21.82 -11.17
C LYS A 307 -0.21 22.56 -9.91
N TYR A 308 -1.07 22.59 -8.90
CA TYR A 308 -0.78 23.17 -7.60
C TYR A 308 0.38 22.42 -6.92
N LEU A 309 0.32 21.09 -6.80
CA LEU A 309 1.42 20.30 -6.20
C LEU A 309 2.75 20.43 -6.95
N ILE A 310 2.72 20.45 -8.29
CA ILE A 310 3.90 20.61 -9.15
C ILE A 310 4.56 21.99 -8.93
N LYS A 311 3.76 23.04 -8.78
CA LYS A 311 4.23 24.40 -8.47
C LYS A 311 4.85 24.46 -7.07
N GLU A 312 4.16 23.94 -6.05
CA GLU A 312 4.63 23.90 -4.65
C GLU A 312 5.85 22.99 -4.44
N ALA A 313 6.09 22.04 -5.36
CA ALA A 313 7.29 21.21 -5.40
C ALA A 313 8.42 21.78 -6.30
N GLY A 314 8.20 22.93 -6.96
CA GLY A 314 9.21 23.61 -7.79
C GLY A 314 9.46 23.01 -9.18
N PHE A 315 8.68 22.03 -9.63
CA PHE A 315 8.92 21.30 -10.89
C PHE A 315 8.33 21.96 -12.15
N GLU A 316 7.62 23.08 -12.03
CA GLU A 316 7.01 23.77 -13.18
C GLU A 316 8.04 24.15 -14.26
N ALA A 317 9.20 24.70 -13.86
CA ALA A 317 10.26 25.07 -14.81
C ALA A 317 10.81 23.86 -15.57
N THR A 318 10.97 22.71 -14.91
CA THR A 318 11.44 21.45 -15.52
C THR A 318 10.43 20.93 -16.56
N ILE A 319 9.13 20.98 -16.24
CA ILE A 319 8.07 20.54 -17.16
C ILE A 319 7.95 21.50 -18.35
N ASN A 320 7.98 22.81 -18.12
CA ASN A 320 7.97 23.80 -19.21
C ASN A 320 9.21 23.66 -20.11
N HIS A 321 10.38 23.36 -19.55
CA HIS A 321 11.58 23.07 -20.35
C HIS A 321 11.41 21.80 -21.21
N TYR A 322 10.85 20.72 -20.66
CA TYR A 322 10.55 19.49 -21.41
C TYR A 322 9.57 19.72 -22.57
N LEU A 323 8.60 20.62 -22.38
CA LEU A 323 7.58 20.97 -23.38
C LEU A 323 8.02 22.09 -24.36
N SER A 324 9.21 22.67 -24.18
CA SER A 324 9.70 23.80 -25.00
C SER A 324 9.74 23.51 -26.50
N SER A 325 9.98 22.25 -26.89
CA SER A 325 9.93 21.79 -28.29
C SER A 325 8.55 21.90 -28.96
N THR A 326 7.49 22.12 -28.19
CA THR A 326 6.11 22.30 -28.68
C THR A 326 5.57 23.72 -28.51
N ASP A 327 6.35 24.64 -27.92
CA ASP A 327 5.88 25.95 -27.44
C ASP A 327 4.65 25.82 -26.52
N LYS A 328 4.75 24.89 -25.54
CA LYS A 328 3.71 24.58 -24.55
C LYS A 328 4.26 24.56 -23.14
N THR A 329 3.35 24.66 -22.19
CA THR A 329 3.62 24.73 -20.75
C THR A 329 2.73 23.74 -19.97
N LEU A 330 2.98 23.63 -18.67
CA LEU A 330 2.09 22.96 -17.72
C LEU A 330 0.65 23.52 -17.77
N GLU A 331 0.47 24.81 -18.04
CA GLU A 331 -0.84 25.46 -18.21
C GLU A 331 -1.59 24.87 -19.41
N ASP A 332 -0.90 24.63 -20.52
CA ASP A 332 -1.50 24.08 -21.74
C ASP A 332 -1.96 22.64 -21.53
N ILE A 333 -1.18 21.80 -20.83
CA ILE A 333 -1.62 20.45 -20.47
C ILE A 333 -2.87 20.52 -19.57
N THR A 334 -2.78 21.30 -18.49
CA THR A 334 -3.81 21.30 -17.43
C THR A 334 -5.10 21.98 -17.85
N SER A 335 -5.07 22.88 -18.83
CA SER A 335 -6.26 23.49 -19.46
C SER A 335 -6.79 22.73 -20.69
N THR A 336 -6.01 21.82 -21.27
CA THR A 336 -6.42 20.99 -22.41
C THR A 336 -7.29 19.82 -21.98
N PHE A 337 -6.86 19.07 -20.97
CA PHE A 337 -7.59 17.90 -20.47
C PHE A 337 -8.63 18.31 -19.40
N THR A 338 -9.73 17.56 -19.25
CA THR A 338 -10.74 17.84 -18.19
C THR A 338 -10.38 17.23 -16.84
N GLY A 339 -9.60 16.13 -16.86
CA GLY A 339 -9.31 15.30 -15.70
C GLY A 339 -10.05 13.96 -15.70
N ASP A 340 -11.06 13.79 -16.56
CA ASP A 340 -11.75 12.51 -16.74
C ASP A 340 -10.87 11.52 -17.52
N TYR A 341 -10.69 10.33 -16.97
CA TYR A 341 -9.83 9.29 -17.53
C TYR A 341 -10.51 7.92 -17.48
N ALA A 342 -10.15 7.08 -18.44
CA ALA A 342 -10.38 5.64 -18.39
C ALA A 342 -9.09 4.90 -18.79
N PHE A 343 -8.67 3.96 -17.96
CA PHE A 343 -7.68 2.95 -18.30
C PHE A 343 -8.40 1.61 -18.48
N VAL A 344 -8.11 0.90 -19.57
CA VAL A 344 -8.70 -0.41 -19.86
C VAL A 344 -7.60 -1.33 -20.34
N ASP A 345 -7.52 -2.52 -19.77
CA ASP A 345 -6.60 -3.56 -20.22
C ASP A 345 -7.42 -4.77 -20.68
N PHE A 346 -7.20 -5.22 -21.91
CA PHE A 346 -8.03 -6.19 -22.60
C PHE A 346 -7.51 -7.61 -22.44
N LYS A 347 -8.43 -8.58 -22.52
CA LYS A 347 -8.07 -9.99 -22.61
C LYS A 347 -7.26 -10.22 -23.88
N SER A 348 -6.07 -10.81 -23.76
CA SER A 348 -5.31 -11.29 -24.90
C SER A 348 -6.16 -12.30 -25.69
N SER A 349 -6.21 -12.14 -27.01
CA SER A 349 -6.74 -13.18 -27.89
C SER A 349 -5.78 -14.38 -27.83
N PRO A 350 -6.26 -15.63 -27.72
CA PRO A 350 -5.41 -16.78 -28.00
C PRO A 350 -5.01 -16.70 -29.49
N ALA A 351 -3.70 -16.64 -29.76
CA ALA A 351 -3.17 -16.52 -31.10
C ALA A 351 -1.92 -17.40 -31.23
N ASP A 352 -1.89 -18.24 -32.27
CA ASP A 352 -0.78 -19.12 -32.64
C ASP A 352 0.39 -18.33 -33.30
N SER A 353 0.71 -17.14 -32.79
CA SER A 353 1.71 -16.24 -33.37
C SER A 353 2.65 -15.61 -32.33
N MET A 354 3.85 -15.25 -32.78
CA MET A 354 4.96 -14.72 -31.97
C MET A 354 4.73 -13.31 -31.38
N ASP A 355 3.51 -12.75 -31.43
CA ASP A 355 3.16 -11.40 -30.95
C ASP A 355 3.05 -11.29 -29.40
N TYR A 356 3.84 -12.10 -28.68
CA TYR A 356 3.74 -12.37 -27.23
C TYR A 356 3.97 -11.15 -26.30
N TYR A 357 4.27 -9.97 -26.85
CA TYR A 357 4.70 -8.79 -26.10
C TYR A 357 3.85 -7.52 -26.35
N ARG A 358 2.78 -7.58 -27.16
CA ARG A 358 1.90 -6.40 -27.35
C ARG A 358 0.86 -6.30 -26.25
N THR A 359 1.02 -5.32 -25.35
CA THR A 359 0.00 -4.97 -24.36
C THR A 359 -1.24 -4.43 -25.07
N LYS A 360 -2.36 -5.15 -24.94
CA LYS A 360 -3.66 -4.70 -25.43
C LYS A 360 -4.33 -3.82 -24.38
N ASN A 361 -3.93 -2.57 -24.28
CA ASN A 361 -4.54 -1.59 -23.38
C ASN A 361 -5.05 -0.35 -24.13
N ALA A 362 -5.89 0.42 -23.45
CA ALA A 362 -6.37 1.72 -23.87
C ALA A 362 -6.28 2.71 -22.71
N VAL A 363 -5.76 3.90 -22.98
CA VAL A 363 -5.92 5.08 -22.13
C VAL A 363 -6.83 6.03 -22.88
N VAL A 364 -7.99 6.35 -22.31
CA VAL A 364 -8.92 7.36 -22.83
C VAL A 364 -8.87 8.55 -21.90
N LEU A 365 -8.65 9.75 -22.45
CA LEU A 365 -8.66 11.01 -21.72
C LEU A 365 -9.68 11.95 -22.37
N GLU A 366 -10.53 12.58 -21.56
CA GLU A 366 -11.37 13.66 -22.06
C GLU A 366 -10.59 14.99 -22.09
N PHE A 367 -10.84 15.76 -23.15
CA PHE A 367 -10.21 17.05 -23.38
C PHE A 367 -11.25 18.09 -23.81
N ASN A 368 -10.99 19.34 -23.48
CA ASN A 368 -11.80 20.49 -23.86
C ASN A 368 -11.77 20.65 -25.39
N PRO A 369 -12.90 20.52 -26.12
CA PRO A 369 -12.91 20.58 -27.59
C PRO A 369 -12.31 21.88 -28.16
N LYS A 370 -12.41 22.99 -27.43
CA LYS A 370 -11.82 24.30 -27.81
C LYS A 370 -10.29 24.28 -27.81
N LYS A 371 -9.68 23.30 -27.15
CA LYS A 371 -8.23 23.08 -26.99
C LYS A 371 -7.69 21.98 -27.91
N LYS A 372 -8.45 21.53 -28.92
CA LYS A 372 -8.01 20.48 -29.88
C LYS A 372 -6.69 20.81 -30.60
N ALA A 373 -6.43 22.08 -30.89
CA ALA A 373 -5.16 22.52 -31.49
C ALA A 373 -3.98 22.37 -30.52
N ASP A 374 -4.16 22.76 -29.25
CA ASP A 374 -3.15 22.60 -28.19
C ASP A 374 -2.87 21.11 -27.93
N LEU A 375 -3.91 20.27 -27.87
CA LEU A 375 -3.77 18.81 -27.80
C LEU A 375 -2.94 18.26 -28.98
N THR A 376 -3.25 18.69 -30.21
CA THR A 376 -2.54 18.20 -31.41
C THR A 376 -1.06 18.60 -31.38
N SER A 377 -0.76 19.82 -30.95
CA SER A 377 0.62 20.30 -30.75
C SER A 377 1.36 19.51 -29.65
N LEU A 378 0.73 19.30 -28.49
CA LEU A 378 1.28 18.50 -27.38
C LEU A 378 1.61 17.06 -27.82
N LEU A 379 0.76 16.44 -28.66
CA LEU A 379 0.94 15.07 -29.15
C LEU A 379 1.83 14.94 -30.40
N ALA A 380 2.11 16.04 -31.10
CA ALA A 380 3.17 16.08 -32.12
C ALA A 380 4.58 16.08 -31.48
N GLY A 381 4.68 16.56 -30.24
CA GLY A 381 5.92 16.54 -29.45
C GLY A 381 6.08 15.33 -28.52
N PRO A 382 6.83 15.48 -27.43
CA PRO A 382 7.32 14.34 -26.64
C PRO A 382 6.22 13.56 -25.91
N LEU A 383 5.02 14.12 -25.73
CA LEU A 383 3.90 13.42 -25.07
C LEU A 383 3.26 12.36 -25.98
N GLY A 384 3.24 12.56 -27.30
CA GLY A 384 2.68 11.62 -28.27
C GLY A 384 3.75 10.82 -29.05
N GLN A 385 5.03 11.18 -28.94
CA GLN A 385 6.13 10.49 -29.60
C GLN A 385 6.09 8.97 -29.34
N SER A 386 6.19 8.18 -30.42
CA SER A 386 6.18 6.71 -30.40
C SER A 386 4.92 6.05 -29.81
N LYS A 387 3.81 6.78 -29.65
CA LYS A 387 2.52 6.23 -29.19
C LYS A 387 1.50 6.22 -30.32
N LYS A 388 0.72 5.15 -30.46
CA LYS A 388 -0.48 5.18 -31.28
C LYS A 388 -1.63 5.87 -30.54
N TYR A 389 -2.24 6.86 -31.18
CA TYR A 389 -3.40 7.57 -30.64
C TYR A 389 -4.41 7.99 -31.70
N MET A 390 -5.62 8.35 -31.27
CA MET A 390 -6.65 8.96 -32.12
C MET A 390 -7.46 9.98 -31.33
N ILE A 391 -7.75 11.13 -31.97
CA ILE A 391 -8.43 12.29 -31.37
C ILE A 391 -9.84 12.42 -31.96
N THR A 392 -10.86 12.28 -31.12
CA THR A 392 -12.28 12.47 -31.48
C THR A 392 -12.70 13.94 -31.33
N ASP A 393 -13.97 14.21 -31.03
CA ASP A 393 -14.50 15.56 -30.83
C ASP A 393 -14.13 16.12 -29.44
N ASN A 394 -14.11 15.26 -28.41
CA ASN A 394 -13.80 15.60 -27.02
C ASN A 394 -12.90 14.57 -26.30
N GLN A 395 -12.45 13.50 -26.95
CA GLN A 395 -11.61 12.45 -26.32
C GLN A 395 -10.36 12.18 -27.13
N VAL A 396 -9.26 11.84 -26.45
CA VAL A 396 -8.12 11.16 -27.08
C VAL A 396 -8.00 9.77 -26.49
N ILE A 397 -7.78 8.78 -27.36
CA ILE A 397 -7.43 7.43 -26.98
C ILE A 397 -5.99 7.12 -27.39
N PHE A 398 -5.24 6.50 -26.50
CA PHE A 398 -3.94 5.86 -26.76
C PHE A 398 -4.14 4.35 -26.70
N SER A 399 -3.74 3.62 -27.74
CA SER A 399 -3.80 2.15 -27.77
C SER A 399 -2.91 1.57 -28.86
N GLU A 400 -2.11 0.57 -28.52
CA GLU A 400 -1.30 -0.15 -29.50
C GLU A 400 -2.11 -1.15 -30.35
N ASP A 401 -3.34 -1.49 -29.96
CA ASP A 401 -4.27 -2.33 -30.72
C ASP A 401 -5.12 -1.47 -31.67
N ASN A 402 -4.82 -1.57 -32.98
CA ASN A 402 -5.53 -0.84 -34.02
C ASN A 402 -7.05 -1.10 -34.01
N ASN A 403 -7.52 -2.27 -33.55
CA ASN A 403 -8.96 -2.57 -33.50
C ASN A 403 -9.69 -1.65 -32.50
N VAL A 404 -9.04 -1.31 -31.39
CA VAL A 404 -9.59 -0.39 -30.38
C VAL A 404 -9.64 1.02 -30.95
N ILE A 405 -8.57 1.46 -31.63
CA ILE A 405 -8.54 2.74 -32.36
C ILE A 405 -9.68 2.82 -33.39
N TYR A 406 -9.88 1.77 -34.19
CA TYR A 406 -10.96 1.73 -35.20
C TYR A 406 -12.37 1.69 -34.59
N GLN A 407 -12.58 1.05 -33.42
CA GLN A 407 -13.87 1.07 -32.72
C GLN A 407 -14.26 2.49 -32.33
N PHE A 408 -13.32 3.24 -31.75
CA PHE A 408 -13.51 4.64 -31.39
C PHE A 408 -13.69 5.54 -32.62
N GLN A 409 -12.89 5.36 -33.67
CA GLN A 409 -12.98 6.17 -34.89
C GLN A 409 -14.36 6.06 -35.55
N ASN A 410 -14.92 4.85 -35.59
CA ASN A 410 -16.23 4.58 -36.15
C ASN A 410 -17.39 4.87 -35.18
N LYS A 411 -17.11 5.43 -33.98
CA LYS A 411 -18.09 5.70 -32.91
C LYS A 411 -18.99 4.50 -32.57
N LYS A 412 -18.47 3.28 -32.73
CA LYS A 412 -19.22 2.04 -32.48
C LYS A 412 -19.46 1.90 -30.97
N ALA A 413 -20.71 1.70 -30.56
CA ALA A 413 -21.02 1.41 -29.15
C ALA A 413 -20.38 0.07 -28.73
N GLY A 414 -19.70 0.06 -27.59
CA GLY A 414 -19.12 -1.15 -27.03
C GLY A 414 -20.06 -1.81 -26.02
N LYS A 415 -19.91 -3.13 -25.83
CA LYS A 415 -20.65 -3.89 -24.82
C LYS A 415 -19.99 -3.76 -23.46
N ASN A 416 -20.81 -3.37 -22.49
CA ASN A 416 -20.39 -2.93 -21.15
C ASN A 416 -21.26 -3.58 -20.06
N ALA A 417 -21.59 -4.87 -20.17
CA ALA A 417 -22.35 -5.61 -19.17
C ALA A 417 -21.59 -5.76 -17.82
N LYS A 418 -20.27 -5.55 -17.82
CA LYS A 418 -19.43 -5.46 -16.61
C LYS A 418 -19.34 -4.08 -15.97
N LEU A 419 -19.92 -3.04 -16.57
CA LEU A 419 -19.85 -1.68 -16.05
C LEU A 419 -20.98 -1.40 -15.05
N ASP A 420 -20.70 -1.51 -13.76
CA ASP A 420 -21.62 -1.02 -12.72
C ASP A 420 -21.48 0.51 -12.56
N LYS A 421 -22.61 1.23 -12.67
CA LYS A 421 -22.64 2.71 -12.60
C LYS A 421 -22.79 3.17 -11.16
N LYS A 422 -21.65 3.37 -10.50
CA LYS A 422 -21.52 3.87 -9.14
C LYS A 422 -21.85 5.36 -9.05
N SER A 423 -22.53 5.76 -7.97
CA SER A 423 -22.88 7.15 -7.67
C SER A 423 -22.15 7.66 -6.44
N GLY A 424 -21.68 8.92 -6.45
CA GLY A 424 -21.01 9.52 -5.29
C GLY A 424 -19.54 9.10 -5.12
N VAL A 425 -18.92 8.59 -6.18
CA VAL A 425 -17.51 8.22 -6.26
C VAL A 425 -16.78 9.09 -7.29
N THR A 426 -15.49 9.32 -7.05
CA THR A 426 -14.58 10.02 -7.95
C THR A 426 -13.81 9.06 -8.86
N ALA A 427 -13.64 7.80 -8.45
CA ALA A 427 -13.09 6.74 -9.29
C ALA A 427 -13.67 5.36 -8.95
N TYR A 428 -13.76 4.51 -9.97
CA TYR A 428 -14.22 3.12 -9.90
C TYR A 428 -13.29 2.25 -10.75
N SER A 429 -12.88 1.10 -10.24
CA SER A 429 -12.13 0.12 -11.02
C SER A 429 -12.61 -1.30 -10.76
N TRP A 430 -12.40 -2.15 -11.76
CA TRP A 430 -12.81 -3.55 -11.78
C TRP A 430 -11.70 -4.42 -12.41
N SER A 431 -11.57 -5.66 -11.95
CA SER A 431 -10.69 -6.67 -12.56
C SER A 431 -11.31 -8.07 -12.48
N ASP A 432 -11.10 -8.90 -13.50
CA ASP A 432 -11.49 -10.31 -13.56
C ASP A 432 -10.63 -11.24 -12.68
N GLY A 433 -9.74 -10.65 -11.89
CA GLY A 433 -8.98 -11.30 -10.83
C GLY A 433 -7.74 -12.08 -11.29
N LYS A 434 -7.59 -12.35 -12.60
CA LYS A 434 -6.50 -13.19 -13.13
C LYS A 434 -5.11 -12.69 -12.79
N GLU A 435 -4.91 -11.37 -12.71
CA GLU A 435 -3.62 -10.75 -12.42
C GLU A 435 -3.11 -11.07 -11.02
N TYR A 436 -4.01 -11.37 -10.08
CA TYR A 436 -3.65 -11.81 -8.72
C TYR A 436 -3.36 -13.31 -8.63
N ASN A 437 -3.87 -14.11 -9.58
CA ASN A 437 -3.78 -15.57 -9.62
C ASN A 437 -2.49 -16.03 -10.33
N THR A 438 -1.33 -15.71 -9.77
CA THR A 438 -0.02 -15.92 -10.42
C THR A 438 0.41 -17.40 -10.55
N LYS A 439 -0.19 -18.32 -9.78
CA LYS A 439 0.06 -19.77 -9.91
C LYS A 439 -0.78 -20.35 -11.04
N GLU A 440 -0.20 -21.28 -11.81
CA GLU A 440 -0.87 -21.94 -12.95
C GLU A 440 -2.17 -22.68 -12.55
N LYS A 441 -2.15 -23.34 -11.39
CA LYS A 441 -3.26 -24.13 -10.84
C LYS A 441 -3.51 -23.74 -9.37
N PRO A 442 -4.07 -22.55 -9.13
CA PRO A 442 -4.26 -22.03 -7.78
C PRO A 442 -5.45 -22.76 -7.12
N ALA A 443 -5.32 -23.09 -5.83
CA ALA A 443 -6.33 -23.87 -5.10
C ALA A 443 -7.63 -23.08 -4.81
N VAL A 444 -7.53 -21.75 -4.83
CA VAL A 444 -8.60 -20.75 -4.77
C VAL A 444 -8.18 -19.61 -5.68
N LYS A 445 -9.13 -18.96 -6.35
CA LYS A 445 -8.89 -17.85 -7.26
C LYS A 445 -9.61 -16.59 -6.79
N ILE A 446 -8.99 -15.42 -6.96
CA ILE A 446 -9.75 -14.17 -7.05
C ILE A 446 -10.41 -14.16 -8.44
N ILE A 447 -11.73 -13.97 -8.49
CA ILE A 447 -12.52 -13.94 -9.74
C ILE A 447 -13.11 -12.57 -10.06
N ASP A 448 -13.04 -11.66 -9.10
CA ASP A 448 -13.57 -10.31 -9.18
C ASP A 448 -12.81 -9.44 -8.18
N MET A 449 -12.37 -8.26 -8.60
CA MET A 449 -11.92 -7.19 -7.72
C MET A 449 -12.68 -5.93 -8.11
N VAL A 450 -13.29 -5.27 -7.14
CA VAL A 450 -13.90 -3.94 -7.28
C VAL A 450 -13.22 -2.98 -6.34
N ASN A 451 -12.81 -1.81 -6.84
CA ASN A 451 -12.42 -0.67 -6.00
C ASN A 451 -13.29 0.55 -6.31
N GLU A 452 -13.77 1.21 -5.27
CA GLU A 452 -14.51 2.47 -5.29
C GLU A 452 -13.74 3.51 -4.48
N THR A 453 -13.55 4.73 -5.00
CA THR A 453 -12.84 5.82 -4.32
C THR A 453 -13.66 7.11 -4.37
N LYS A 454 -13.67 7.88 -3.28
CA LYS A 454 -14.36 9.17 -3.18
C LYS A 454 -13.61 10.17 -2.28
N GLU A 455 -14.00 11.43 -2.36
CA GLU A 455 -13.66 12.46 -1.37
C GLU A 455 -14.61 12.35 -0.15
N ASP A 456 -14.08 12.59 1.05
CA ASP A 456 -14.84 12.62 2.31
C ASP A 456 -14.16 13.54 3.37
N GLY A 457 -14.73 14.74 3.58
CA GLY A 457 -14.24 15.73 4.55
C GLY A 457 -12.82 16.23 4.26
N GLY A 458 -12.52 16.43 2.97
CA GLY A 458 -11.22 16.80 2.44
C GLY A 458 -10.18 15.69 2.45
N ASN A 459 -10.58 14.45 2.74
CA ASN A 459 -9.73 13.27 2.65
C ASN A 459 -10.14 12.44 1.43
N MET A 460 -9.27 11.52 1.00
CA MET A 460 -9.66 10.47 0.07
C MET A 460 -9.95 9.20 0.85
N VAL A 461 -11.10 8.58 0.58
CA VAL A 461 -11.44 7.25 1.10
C VAL A 461 -11.70 6.29 -0.05
N SER A 462 -11.30 5.04 0.11
CA SER A 462 -11.61 3.99 -0.87
C SER A 462 -12.14 2.73 -0.21
N LYS A 463 -12.75 1.84 -1.00
CA LYS A 463 -13.12 0.48 -0.62
C LYS A 463 -12.79 -0.46 -1.76
N THR A 464 -12.01 -1.49 -1.46
CA THR A 464 -11.63 -2.58 -2.35
C THR A 464 -12.26 -3.86 -1.83
N VAL A 465 -12.88 -4.64 -2.72
CA VAL A 465 -13.44 -5.96 -2.41
C VAL A 465 -12.88 -6.96 -3.40
N PHE A 466 -12.24 -8.00 -2.89
CA PHE A 466 -11.77 -9.15 -3.67
C PHE A 466 -12.74 -10.31 -3.44
N THR A 467 -13.30 -10.90 -4.50
CA THR A 467 -14.20 -12.05 -4.41
C THR A 467 -13.50 -13.32 -4.88
N LEU A 468 -13.70 -14.42 -4.14
CA LEU A 468 -13.10 -15.72 -4.42
C LEU A 468 -14.04 -16.63 -5.24
N ASP A 469 -13.48 -17.56 -6.02
CA ASP A 469 -14.24 -18.60 -6.72
C ASP A 469 -14.99 -19.53 -5.76
N LYS A 470 -14.37 -19.82 -4.61
CA LYS A 470 -14.94 -20.66 -3.55
C LYS A 470 -15.47 -19.80 -2.40
N LYS A 471 -16.78 -19.87 -2.18
CA LYS A 471 -17.51 -19.04 -1.19
C LYS A 471 -17.33 -19.49 0.27
N ASP A 472 -16.87 -20.71 0.48
CA ASP A 472 -16.67 -21.34 1.79
C ASP A 472 -15.24 -21.21 2.33
N GLU A 473 -14.26 -20.99 1.44
CA GLU A 473 -12.86 -20.75 1.77
C GLU A 473 -12.66 -19.33 2.33
N ASN A 474 -11.86 -19.18 3.39
CA ASN A 474 -11.47 -17.86 3.89
C ASN A 474 -10.38 -17.21 3.01
N ALA A 475 -10.40 -15.89 2.84
CA ALA A 475 -9.38 -15.21 2.03
C ALA A 475 -7.93 -15.34 2.55
N LEU A 476 -7.70 -15.60 3.84
CA LEU A 476 -6.36 -15.96 4.36
C LEU A 476 -5.84 -17.25 3.73
N TYR A 477 -6.72 -18.22 3.45
CA TYR A 477 -6.36 -19.45 2.75
C TYR A 477 -5.96 -19.16 1.29
N TYR A 478 -6.67 -18.26 0.59
CA TYR A 478 -6.22 -17.78 -0.74
C TYR A 478 -4.80 -17.19 -0.68
N LEU A 479 -4.54 -16.26 0.26
CA LEU A 479 -3.26 -15.58 0.35
C LEU A 479 -2.10 -16.57 0.61
N ILE A 480 -2.28 -17.51 1.52
CA ILE A 480 -1.21 -18.45 1.91
C ILE A 480 -1.02 -19.54 0.85
N MET A 481 -2.09 -19.99 0.19
CA MET A 481 -1.95 -20.99 -0.88
C MET A 481 -1.33 -20.40 -2.15
N ASN A 482 -1.53 -19.10 -2.43
CA ASN A 482 -1.04 -18.45 -3.65
C ASN A 482 0.23 -17.61 -3.46
N GLY A 483 0.63 -17.30 -2.23
CA GLY A 483 1.97 -16.76 -1.90
C GLY A 483 3.11 -17.75 -2.10
#